data_AF-A0A6I2ZNG5-F1
#
_entry.id   AF-A0A6I2ZNG5-F1
#
_cell.length_a   1.000
_cell.length_b   1.000
_cell.length_c   1.000
_cell.angle_alpha   90.00
_cell.angle_beta   90.00
_cell.angle_gamma   90.00
#
_symmetry.space_group_name_H-M   'P 1'
#
loop_
_entity.id
_entity.type
_entity.pdbx_description
1 polymer ?
#
loop_
_entity_poly.entity_id
_entity_poly.type
_entity_poly.pdbx_seq_one_letter_code
_entity_poly.pdbx_strand_id
1 'polypeptide(L)'
;MKDRPPVSILGSTQLTEVADGIGFVESFANVVALRADAENSGRESSELVLVDAASPFHATAVHSAIRDWTQAPLSAVVFTHGHVDHVGGVGEFEAEADAGPVRVIAHENLPLRFDRYSLTSGYNGIINQRQFQLGAPLFPTEFRYPDQTYVEQFSLPFDSGNLELFHDKGETDDATWVWSPERRVLCTGDLFIWVAPNCGNPQKVQRYPVEWAAALRKMASLNAELLLPGHGLPIAGAEQIRVVLTETAEFLESLCTQTLELMNAGARLDELIHTVTPPAHLTDRPWLQPTYDDPEFVVHNLWRLYGGWYDGNPATLKPAPEAELAQEIADLAGGASVLATRAAELSAAGEHRLAGHLAELAALAAPADPGIHAVRAEVFAIRAGLELSLMSQGVFKWAAQESRKIADSPKD
;
A
#
# COMPACT_ATOMS: atom_id res chain seq x y z
N MET A 1 -24.62 1.16 -5.72
CA MET A 1 -23.29 1.59 -5.21
C MET A 1 -23.04 1.20 -3.75
N LYS A 2 -23.87 0.37 -3.08
CA LYS A 2 -23.70 0.01 -1.65
C LYS A 2 -22.82 -1.22 -1.37
N ASP A 3 -22.43 -1.99 -2.39
CA ASP A 3 -21.77 -3.30 -2.20
C ASP A 3 -20.34 -3.37 -2.78
N ARG A 4 -19.73 -2.23 -3.16
CA ARG A 4 -18.33 -2.20 -3.64
C ARG A 4 -17.42 -1.73 -2.49
N PRO A 5 -16.33 -2.44 -2.16
CA PRO A 5 -15.34 -1.93 -1.23
C PRO A 5 -14.77 -0.60 -1.76
N PRO A 6 -14.49 0.38 -0.89
CA PRO A 6 -14.08 1.71 -1.31
C PRO A 6 -12.74 1.72 -2.06
N VAL A 7 -11.86 0.73 -1.84
CA VAL A 7 -10.66 0.49 -2.67
C VAL A 7 -10.90 -0.72 -3.57
N SER A 8 -10.67 -0.57 -4.88
CA SER A 8 -10.91 -1.64 -5.84
C SER A 8 -9.90 -1.61 -6.99
N ILE A 9 -9.20 -2.73 -7.19
CA ILE A 9 -8.25 -2.93 -8.32
C ILE A 9 -8.89 -2.68 -9.68
N LEU A 10 -10.18 -2.98 -9.85
CA LEU A 10 -10.86 -2.80 -11.14
C LEU A 10 -11.17 -1.33 -11.50
N GLY A 11 -11.21 -0.40 -10.53
CA GLY A 11 -11.64 0.99 -10.74
C GLY A 11 -13.02 1.12 -11.42
N SER A 12 -13.56 2.33 -11.60
CA SER A 12 -14.58 2.54 -12.64
C SER A 12 -13.94 3.04 -13.93
N THR A 13 -12.74 3.66 -13.83
CA THR A 13 -12.04 4.37 -14.91
C THR A 13 -12.94 5.42 -15.58
N GLN A 14 -13.98 5.87 -14.89
CA GLN A 14 -14.88 6.92 -15.33
C GLN A 14 -14.51 8.22 -14.64
N LEU A 15 -14.51 9.31 -15.41
CA LEU A 15 -14.35 10.64 -14.86
C LEU A 15 -15.68 11.14 -14.32
N THR A 16 -15.66 11.64 -13.08
CA THR A 16 -16.74 12.44 -12.50
C THR A 16 -16.22 13.84 -12.22
N GLU A 17 -16.93 14.86 -12.68
CA GLU A 17 -16.65 16.24 -12.29
C GLU A 17 -17.23 16.47 -10.88
N VAL A 18 -16.36 16.58 -9.89
CA VAL A 18 -16.71 16.63 -8.45
C VAL A 18 -16.86 18.06 -7.94
N ALA A 19 -16.28 19.02 -8.66
CA ALA A 19 -16.46 20.45 -8.51
C ALA A 19 -16.09 21.13 -9.85
N ASP A 20 -16.44 22.40 -10.02
CA ASP A 20 -16.17 23.15 -11.25
C ASP A 20 -14.68 23.08 -11.65
N GLY A 21 -14.41 22.51 -12.83
CA GLY A 21 -13.05 22.33 -13.33
C GLY A 21 -12.21 21.33 -12.52
N ILE A 22 -12.83 20.41 -11.78
CA ILE A 22 -12.17 19.35 -11.01
C ILE A 22 -12.77 18.00 -11.39
N GLY A 23 -12.08 17.30 -12.29
CA GLY A 23 -12.36 15.92 -12.65
C GLY A 23 -11.69 14.94 -11.68
N PHE A 24 -12.40 13.88 -11.34
CA PHE A 24 -11.91 12.78 -10.52
C PHE A 24 -12.14 11.46 -11.24
N VAL A 25 -11.09 10.69 -11.46
CA VAL A 25 -11.15 9.37 -12.09
C VAL A 25 -10.90 8.31 -11.03
N GLU A 26 -11.95 7.58 -10.64
CA GLU A 26 -11.83 6.43 -9.74
C GLU A 26 -11.18 5.28 -10.51
N SER A 27 -9.91 5.01 -10.20
CA SER A 27 -9.13 3.91 -10.79
C SER A 27 -8.61 3.01 -9.66
N PHE A 28 -7.66 2.10 -9.90
CA PHE A 28 -6.97 1.46 -8.78
C PHE A 28 -6.33 2.53 -7.90
N ALA A 29 -5.39 3.31 -8.46
CA ALA A 29 -4.98 4.60 -7.93
C ALA A 29 -5.72 5.72 -8.68
N ASN A 30 -6.34 6.62 -7.94
CA ASN A 30 -7.14 7.70 -8.51
C ASN A 30 -6.29 8.71 -9.27
N VAL A 31 -6.90 9.38 -10.24
CA VAL A 31 -6.31 10.54 -10.92
C VAL A 31 -7.21 11.74 -10.74
N VAL A 32 -6.60 12.87 -10.35
CA VAL A 32 -7.31 14.16 -10.26
C VAL A 32 -6.91 15.01 -11.45
N ALA A 33 -7.91 15.53 -12.16
CA ALA A 33 -7.75 16.43 -13.29
C ALA A 33 -8.23 17.83 -12.91
N LEU A 34 -7.30 18.78 -12.83
CA LEU A 34 -7.58 20.18 -12.52
C LEU A 34 -7.57 20.99 -13.82
N ARG A 35 -8.74 21.48 -14.24
CA ARG A 35 -8.91 22.34 -15.41
C ARG A 35 -9.08 23.79 -14.98
N ALA A 36 -8.41 24.69 -15.68
CA ALA A 36 -8.63 26.13 -15.59
C ALA A 36 -9.04 26.64 -16.98
N ASP A 37 -10.22 27.24 -17.07
CA ASP A 37 -10.77 27.69 -18.34
C ASP A 37 -10.24 29.07 -18.74
N ALA A 38 -9.95 29.25 -20.03
CA ALA A 38 -9.45 30.51 -20.60
C ALA A 38 -10.34 31.72 -20.25
N GLU A 39 -11.67 31.53 -20.35
CA GLU A 39 -12.67 32.58 -20.09
C GLU A 39 -12.65 33.07 -18.64
N ASN A 40 -12.30 32.18 -17.70
CA ASN A 40 -12.26 32.48 -16.26
C ASN A 40 -10.89 32.98 -15.79
N SER A 41 -9.82 32.75 -16.58
CA SER A 41 -8.43 33.08 -16.24
C SER A 41 -7.88 34.31 -16.99
N GLY A 42 -8.62 34.83 -17.97
CA GLY A 42 -8.18 35.96 -18.79
C GLY A 42 -7.01 35.64 -19.74
N ARG A 43 -6.79 34.35 -20.03
CA ARG A 43 -5.73 33.84 -20.92
C ARG A 43 -6.26 33.40 -22.28
N GLU A 44 -5.35 33.17 -23.23
CA GLU A 44 -5.67 32.76 -24.60
C GLU A 44 -6.12 31.29 -24.73
N SER A 45 -5.75 30.41 -23.78
CA SER A 45 -6.10 28.99 -23.81
C SER A 45 -6.32 28.43 -22.40
N SER A 46 -7.19 27.43 -22.27
CA SER A 46 -7.39 26.68 -21.03
C SER A 46 -6.14 25.86 -20.66
N GLU A 47 -6.01 25.49 -19.40
CA GLU A 47 -4.90 24.69 -18.86
C GLU A 47 -5.43 23.45 -18.13
N LEU A 48 -4.71 22.33 -18.24
CA LEU A 48 -4.94 21.09 -17.49
C LEU A 48 -3.70 20.70 -16.69
N VAL A 49 -3.89 20.39 -15.40
CA VAL A 49 -2.89 19.77 -14.53
C VAL A 49 -3.46 18.46 -13.97
N LEU A 50 -2.65 17.41 -13.95
CA LEU A 50 -3.02 16.14 -13.31
C LEU A 50 -2.27 15.96 -11.98
N VAL A 51 -2.95 15.38 -11.00
CA VAL A 51 -2.33 14.77 -9.82
C VAL A 51 -2.44 13.26 -9.98
N ASP A 52 -1.29 12.62 -10.08
CA ASP A 52 -1.06 11.24 -10.53
C ASP A 52 -1.51 10.96 -11.98
N ALA A 53 -1.15 9.79 -12.48
CA ALA A 53 -1.32 9.37 -13.86
C ALA A 53 -1.77 7.90 -14.01
N ALA A 54 -2.36 7.31 -12.97
CA ALA A 54 -2.85 5.93 -12.95
C ALA A 54 -1.77 4.86 -13.23
N SER A 55 -2.17 3.59 -13.12
CA SER A 55 -1.29 2.46 -13.38
C SER A 55 -1.14 2.22 -14.89
N PRO A 56 -0.08 1.55 -15.35
CA PRO A 56 0.04 1.15 -16.76
C PRO A 56 -1.16 0.36 -17.28
N PHE A 57 -1.82 -0.44 -16.44
CA PHE A 57 -3.01 -1.21 -16.81
C PHE A 57 -4.26 -0.35 -17.05
N HIS A 58 -4.30 0.85 -16.51
CA HIS A 58 -5.44 1.77 -16.57
C HIS A 58 -5.15 3.02 -17.41
N ALA A 59 -3.90 3.21 -17.84
CA ALA A 59 -3.40 4.41 -18.53
C ALA A 59 -4.30 4.86 -19.69
N THR A 60 -4.52 3.99 -20.68
CA THR A 60 -5.33 4.30 -21.87
C THR A 60 -6.78 4.65 -21.53
N ALA A 61 -7.39 3.94 -20.57
CA ALA A 61 -8.78 4.17 -20.18
C ALA A 61 -8.95 5.50 -19.43
N VAL A 62 -8.03 5.81 -18.51
CA VAL A 62 -8.01 7.07 -17.75
C VAL A 62 -7.72 8.25 -18.68
N HIS A 63 -6.76 8.11 -19.59
CA HIS A 63 -6.49 9.10 -20.63
C HIS A 63 -7.74 9.40 -21.46
N SER A 64 -8.40 8.36 -21.98
CA SER A 64 -9.64 8.51 -22.76
C SER A 64 -10.72 9.23 -21.97
N ALA A 65 -10.95 8.85 -20.71
CA ALA A 65 -11.95 9.47 -19.85
C ALA A 65 -11.68 10.96 -19.58
N ILE A 66 -10.40 11.34 -19.41
CA ILE A 66 -10.00 12.75 -19.25
C ILE A 66 -10.22 13.52 -20.56
N ARG A 67 -9.89 12.94 -21.71
CA ARG A 67 -10.07 13.58 -23.02
C ARG A 67 -11.54 13.70 -23.43
N ASP A 68 -12.38 12.76 -23.07
CA ASP A 68 -13.83 12.89 -23.24
C ASP A 68 -14.41 14.06 -22.44
N TRP A 69 -13.79 14.40 -21.30
CA TRP A 69 -14.20 15.53 -20.45
C TRP A 69 -13.61 16.87 -20.89
N THR A 70 -12.33 16.91 -21.32
CA THR A 70 -11.67 18.14 -21.71
C THR A 70 -10.59 17.98 -22.77
N GLN A 71 -10.52 18.98 -23.65
CA GLN A 71 -9.49 19.13 -24.68
C GLN A 71 -8.41 20.16 -24.29
N ALA A 72 -8.40 20.64 -23.03
CA ALA A 72 -7.36 21.55 -22.56
C ALA A 72 -5.97 20.90 -22.63
N PRO A 73 -4.92 21.61 -23.06
CA PRO A 73 -3.56 21.08 -23.10
C PRO A 73 -3.07 20.72 -21.70
N LEU A 74 -2.43 19.57 -21.57
CA LEU A 74 -1.79 19.12 -20.33
C LEU A 74 -0.47 19.88 -20.14
N SER A 75 -0.39 20.74 -19.13
CA SER A 75 0.80 21.55 -18.86
C SER A 75 1.74 20.93 -17.83
N ALA A 76 1.18 20.15 -16.89
CA ALA A 76 1.93 19.51 -15.82
C ALA A 76 1.23 18.26 -15.27
N VAL A 77 2.04 17.32 -14.79
CA VAL A 77 1.62 16.18 -13.98
C VAL A 77 2.41 16.21 -12.67
N VAL A 78 1.71 16.13 -11.55
CA VAL A 78 2.32 15.96 -10.23
C VAL A 78 2.27 14.49 -9.89
N PHE A 79 3.42 13.84 -9.72
CA PHE A 79 3.48 12.52 -9.12
C PHE A 79 3.47 12.68 -7.60
N THR A 80 2.43 12.15 -6.96
CA THR A 80 2.32 12.16 -5.51
C THR A 80 3.44 11.33 -4.90
N HIS A 81 3.77 10.19 -5.50
CA HIS A 81 4.90 9.33 -5.12
C HIS A 81 5.19 8.30 -6.20
N GLY A 82 6.37 7.69 -6.17
CA GLY A 82 6.82 6.79 -7.23
C GLY A 82 6.27 5.37 -7.19
N HIS A 83 5.04 5.13 -6.71
CA HIS A 83 4.41 3.82 -6.87
C HIS A 83 3.89 3.63 -8.30
N VAL A 84 3.99 2.40 -8.82
CA VAL A 84 3.72 2.06 -10.24
C VAL A 84 2.32 2.44 -10.66
N ASP A 85 1.36 2.29 -9.75
CA ASP A 85 -0.04 2.61 -9.95
C ASP A 85 -0.34 4.10 -10.02
N HIS A 86 0.61 4.98 -9.69
CA HIS A 86 0.42 6.44 -9.73
C HIS A 86 1.12 7.11 -10.92
N VAL A 87 2.11 6.45 -11.54
CA VAL A 87 3.05 7.10 -12.47
C VAL A 87 2.98 6.58 -13.92
N GLY A 88 2.07 5.65 -14.20
CA GLY A 88 2.11 4.81 -15.39
C GLY A 88 1.50 5.40 -16.66
N GLY A 89 0.62 6.40 -16.57
CA GLY A 89 -0.18 6.87 -17.72
C GLY A 89 0.28 8.17 -18.38
N VAL A 90 1.38 8.78 -17.95
CA VAL A 90 1.86 10.04 -18.56
C VAL A 90 2.17 9.87 -20.06
N GLY A 91 2.71 8.71 -20.45
CA GLY A 91 3.08 8.45 -21.85
C GLY A 91 1.93 8.52 -22.84
N GLU A 92 0.68 8.28 -22.40
CA GLU A 92 -0.51 8.41 -23.26
C GLU A 92 -0.75 9.87 -23.67
N PHE A 93 -0.48 10.81 -22.76
CA PHE A 93 -0.60 12.25 -23.04
C PHE A 93 0.59 12.78 -23.85
N GLU A 94 1.81 12.31 -23.55
CA GLU A 94 3.01 12.69 -24.31
C GLU A 94 2.97 12.19 -25.78
N ALA A 95 2.18 11.15 -26.07
CA ALA A 95 2.02 10.58 -27.40
C ALA A 95 0.98 11.31 -28.28
N GLU A 96 0.27 12.31 -27.76
CA GLU A 96 -0.73 13.06 -28.53
C GLU A 96 -0.08 13.87 -29.67
N ALA A 97 -0.74 13.95 -30.82
CA ALA A 97 -0.17 14.58 -32.03
C ALA A 97 0.18 16.06 -31.85
N ASP A 98 -0.61 16.77 -31.04
CA ASP A 98 -0.42 18.19 -30.72
C ASP A 98 0.08 18.39 -29.27
N ALA A 99 0.73 17.37 -28.68
CA ALA A 99 1.26 17.45 -27.32
C ALA A 99 2.31 18.56 -27.21
N GLY A 100 2.05 19.52 -26.32
CA GLY A 100 3.09 20.40 -25.79
C GLY A 100 4.03 19.65 -24.83
N PRO A 101 5.11 20.29 -24.35
CA PRO A 101 5.95 19.69 -23.33
C PRO A 101 5.16 19.47 -22.03
N VAL A 102 4.93 18.21 -21.66
CA VAL A 102 4.34 17.83 -20.37
C VAL A 102 5.43 17.89 -19.31
N ARG A 103 5.26 18.74 -18.28
CA ARG A 103 6.20 18.80 -17.15
C ARG A 103 5.79 17.84 -16.06
N VAL A 104 6.64 16.88 -15.74
CA VAL A 104 6.45 15.99 -14.59
C VAL A 104 7.17 16.55 -13.36
N ILE A 105 6.42 16.83 -12.30
CA ILE A 105 6.94 17.36 -11.03
C ILE A 105 6.79 16.30 -9.93
N ALA A 106 7.84 16.12 -9.13
CA ALA A 106 7.82 15.20 -7.99
C ALA A 106 8.80 15.60 -6.88
N HIS A 107 8.73 14.94 -5.73
CA HIS A 107 9.75 15.05 -4.69
C HIS A 107 11.11 14.47 -5.16
N GLU A 108 12.23 14.99 -4.64
CA GLU A 108 13.60 14.58 -5.04
C GLU A 108 13.94 13.11 -4.77
N ASN A 109 13.23 12.46 -3.84
CA ASN A 109 13.43 11.03 -3.55
C ASN A 109 12.74 10.10 -4.56
N LEU A 110 11.85 10.60 -5.42
CA LEU A 110 11.13 9.75 -6.38
C LEU A 110 12.07 9.09 -7.41
N PRO A 111 13.03 9.81 -8.04
CA PRO A 111 14.06 9.17 -8.87
C PRO A 111 14.81 8.02 -8.16
N LEU A 112 15.20 8.22 -6.90
CA LEU A 112 15.92 7.21 -6.11
C LEU A 112 15.07 5.95 -5.88
N ARG A 113 13.75 6.12 -5.74
CA ARG A 113 12.79 5.01 -5.66
C ARG A 113 12.74 4.23 -6.96
N PHE A 114 12.70 4.90 -8.11
CA PHE A 114 12.73 4.23 -9.42
C PHE A 114 14.03 3.46 -9.61
N ASP A 115 15.19 4.05 -9.29
CA ASP A 115 16.48 3.36 -9.35
C ASP A 115 16.50 2.09 -8.48
N ARG A 116 15.95 2.19 -7.26
CA ARG A 116 15.80 1.03 -6.35
C ARG A 116 14.89 -0.04 -6.96
N TYR A 117 13.79 0.35 -7.60
CA TYR A 117 12.90 -0.59 -8.26
C TYR A 117 13.58 -1.30 -9.43
N SER A 118 14.35 -0.60 -10.26
CA SER A 118 15.14 -1.23 -11.31
C SER A 118 16.17 -2.21 -10.72
N LEU A 119 16.85 -1.83 -9.63
CA LEU A 119 17.81 -2.69 -8.93
C LEU A 119 17.19 -3.96 -8.34
N THR A 120 15.91 -3.90 -7.92
CA THR A 120 15.21 -4.98 -7.21
C THR A 120 13.98 -5.49 -7.96
N SER A 121 13.93 -5.30 -9.28
CA SER A 121 12.75 -5.57 -10.12
C SER A 121 12.32 -7.05 -10.05
N GLY A 122 13.27 -7.98 -10.13
CA GLY A 122 13.00 -9.41 -10.00
C GLY A 122 12.39 -9.78 -8.64
N TYR A 123 12.89 -9.18 -7.55
CA TYR A 123 12.34 -9.42 -6.21
C TYR A 123 10.94 -8.82 -6.04
N ASN A 124 10.72 -7.60 -6.52
CA ASN A 124 9.39 -7.00 -6.55
C ASN A 124 8.41 -7.79 -7.41
N GLY A 125 8.88 -8.42 -8.50
CA GLY A 125 8.10 -9.33 -9.32
C GLY A 125 7.61 -10.54 -8.53
N ILE A 126 8.48 -11.17 -7.73
CA ILE A 126 8.10 -12.28 -6.83
C ILE A 126 7.12 -11.82 -5.76
N ILE A 127 7.34 -10.64 -5.17
CA ILE A 127 6.40 -10.06 -4.19
C ILE A 127 5.03 -9.86 -4.83
N ASN A 128 4.95 -9.27 -6.02
CA ASN A 128 3.68 -9.07 -6.73
C ASN A 128 3.02 -10.40 -7.09
N GLN A 129 3.81 -11.40 -7.50
CA GLN A 129 3.32 -12.74 -7.76
C GLN A 129 2.65 -13.35 -6.52
N ARG A 130 3.28 -13.19 -5.36
CA ARG A 130 2.76 -13.64 -4.07
C ARG A 130 1.54 -12.85 -3.61
N GLN A 131 1.60 -11.53 -3.68
CA GLN A 131 0.56 -10.65 -3.18
C GLN A 131 -0.73 -10.79 -4.00
N PHE A 132 -0.60 -10.80 -5.33
CA PHE A 132 -1.73 -10.77 -6.26
C PHE A 132 -1.99 -12.11 -6.97
N GLN A 133 -1.25 -13.17 -6.63
CA GLN A 133 -1.42 -14.52 -7.19
C GLN A 133 -1.21 -14.54 -8.72
N LEU A 134 -0.23 -13.77 -9.21
CA LEU A 134 0.06 -13.68 -10.64
C LEU A 134 0.66 -15.00 -11.17
N GLY A 135 0.41 -15.31 -12.45
CA GLY A 135 0.98 -16.51 -13.08
C GLY A 135 2.50 -16.49 -13.23
N ALA A 136 3.12 -15.31 -13.22
CA ALA A 136 4.56 -15.11 -13.34
C ALA A 136 5.00 -13.84 -12.57
N PRO A 137 6.26 -13.74 -12.14
CA PRO A 137 6.77 -12.51 -11.53
C PRO A 137 6.76 -11.38 -12.54
N LEU A 138 6.10 -10.27 -12.18
CA LEU A 138 5.94 -9.11 -13.04
C LEU A 138 6.15 -7.82 -12.24
N PHE A 139 7.11 -7.01 -12.69
CA PHE A 139 7.34 -5.66 -12.17
C PHE A 139 7.94 -4.79 -13.29
N PRO A 140 7.55 -3.51 -13.42
CA PRO A 140 8.14 -2.62 -14.41
C PRO A 140 9.64 -2.41 -14.20
N THR A 141 10.37 -2.24 -15.31
CA THR A 141 11.81 -1.92 -15.31
C THR A 141 12.12 -0.56 -15.90
N GLU A 142 11.14 0.07 -16.53
CA GLU A 142 11.24 1.39 -17.16
C GLU A 142 10.22 2.32 -16.51
N PHE A 143 10.65 3.55 -16.25
CA PHE A 143 9.86 4.57 -15.57
C PHE A 143 10.06 5.93 -16.26
N ARG A 144 9.00 6.74 -16.30
CA ARG A 144 9.09 8.15 -16.71
C ARG A 144 9.54 8.98 -15.52
N TYR A 145 10.80 9.43 -15.52
CA TYR A 145 11.37 10.25 -14.44
C TYR A 145 10.76 11.66 -14.41
N PRO A 146 10.76 12.36 -13.26
CA PRO A 146 10.33 13.76 -13.18
C PRO A 146 11.29 14.68 -13.93
N ASP A 147 10.75 15.71 -14.58
CA ASP A 147 11.52 16.78 -15.24
C ASP A 147 12.00 17.83 -14.23
N GLN A 148 11.24 17.99 -13.14
CA GLN A 148 11.53 18.92 -12.06
C GLN A 148 11.30 18.26 -10.71
N THR A 149 12.27 18.40 -9.81
CA THR A 149 12.15 17.94 -8.43
C THR A 149 12.13 19.10 -7.44
N TYR A 150 11.60 18.82 -6.24
CA TYR A 150 11.62 19.73 -5.11
C TYR A 150 11.86 18.95 -3.80
N VAL A 151 12.15 19.66 -2.72
CA VAL A 151 12.51 19.08 -1.41
C VAL A 151 11.37 19.20 -0.39
N GLU A 152 11.04 20.41 0.06
CA GLU A 152 10.03 20.59 1.12
C GLU A 152 8.68 21.02 0.58
N GLN A 153 8.68 22.06 -0.26
CA GLN A 153 7.47 22.63 -0.84
C GLN A 153 7.76 23.16 -2.24
N PHE A 154 6.76 23.12 -3.12
CA PHE A 154 6.80 23.75 -4.42
C PHE A 154 5.45 24.40 -4.74
N SER A 155 5.47 25.67 -5.13
CA SER A 155 4.28 26.38 -5.60
C SER A 155 4.24 26.28 -7.11
N LEU A 156 3.33 25.46 -7.63
CA LEU A 156 3.10 25.28 -9.06
C LEU A 156 2.10 26.33 -9.54
N PRO A 157 2.50 27.28 -10.41
CA PRO A 157 1.57 28.22 -10.99
C PRO A 157 0.53 27.47 -11.83
N PHE A 158 -0.74 27.80 -11.62
CA PHE A 158 -1.88 27.29 -12.36
C PHE A 158 -2.84 28.44 -12.68
N ASP A 159 -3.53 28.39 -13.81
CA ASP A 159 -4.27 29.56 -14.31
C ASP A 159 -5.41 30.06 -13.39
N SER A 160 -5.83 29.24 -12.42
CA SER A 160 -6.86 29.60 -11.43
C SER A 160 -6.34 29.81 -10.00
N GLY A 161 -5.03 29.94 -9.82
CA GLY A 161 -4.37 30.07 -8.52
C GLY A 161 -3.11 29.23 -8.43
N ASN A 162 -2.46 29.16 -7.27
CA ASN A 162 -1.31 28.28 -7.11
C ASN A 162 -1.75 26.90 -6.60
N LEU A 163 -1.09 25.85 -7.10
CA LEU A 163 -1.13 24.53 -6.49
C LEU A 163 0.10 24.39 -5.59
N GLU A 164 -0.13 24.30 -4.29
CA GLU A 164 0.92 24.15 -3.29
C GLU A 164 1.20 22.66 -3.05
N LEU A 165 2.37 22.20 -3.49
CA LEU A 165 2.85 20.84 -3.29
C LEU A 165 3.69 20.80 -2.02
N PHE A 166 3.37 19.90 -1.10
CA PHE A 166 4.11 19.69 0.13
C PHE A 166 4.66 18.28 0.20
N HIS A 167 5.91 18.16 0.62
CA HIS A 167 6.50 16.88 0.99
C HIS A 167 6.29 16.61 2.49
N ASP A 168 5.78 15.41 2.79
CA ASP A 168 5.84 14.81 4.12
C ASP A 168 6.00 13.30 3.92
N LYS A 169 6.71 12.61 4.83
CA LYS A 169 6.90 11.16 4.72
C LYS A 169 5.66 10.41 5.21
N GLY A 170 5.39 9.26 4.62
CA GLY A 170 4.34 8.36 5.10
C GLY A 170 4.53 6.94 4.59
N GLU A 171 3.68 6.50 3.66
CA GLU A 171 3.84 5.21 3.00
C GLU A 171 5.19 5.13 2.27
N THR A 172 5.63 6.28 1.76
CA THR A 172 6.90 6.45 1.07
C THR A 172 7.70 7.64 1.62
N ASP A 173 8.98 7.68 1.28
CA ASP A 173 9.91 8.79 1.58
C ASP A 173 9.88 9.90 0.53
N ASP A 174 9.02 9.79 -0.48
CA ASP A 174 8.85 10.74 -1.59
C ASP A 174 7.41 11.27 -1.72
N ALA A 175 6.58 11.04 -0.70
CA ALA A 175 5.18 11.43 -0.74
C ALA A 175 5.00 12.96 -0.85
N THR A 176 4.09 13.33 -1.74
CA THR A 176 3.65 14.69 -2.06
C THR A 176 2.14 14.75 -1.90
N TRP A 177 1.65 15.79 -1.23
CA TRP A 177 0.24 16.15 -1.22
C TRP A 177 0.06 17.57 -1.76
N VAL A 178 -1.08 17.81 -2.41
CA VAL A 178 -1.35 19.04 -3.16
C VAL A 178 -2.51 19.79 -2.51
N TRP A 179 -2.32 21.08 -2.28
CA TRP A 179 -3.33 21.98 -1.74
C TRP A 179 -3.61 23.09 -2.75
N SER A 180 -4.88 23.30 -3.07
CA SER A 180 -5.37 24.48 -3.78
C SER A 180 -6.10 25.39 -2.78
N PRO A 181 -5.44 26.46 -2.28
CA PRO A 181 -6.04 27.39 -1.33
C PRO A 181 -7.33 28.04 -1.84
N GLU A 182 -7.33 28.47 -3.10
CA GLU A 182 -8.42 29.21 -3.73
C GLU A 182 -9.67 28.33 -3.89
N ARG A 183 -9.48 27.05 -4.22
CA ARG A 183 -10.57 26.08 -4.40
C ARG A 183 -10.89 25.30 -3.11
N ARG A 184 -10.07 25.45 -2.07
CA ARG A 184 -10.13 24.67 -0.81
C ARG A 184 -10.10 23.16 -1.03
N VAL A 185 -9.28 22.71 -1.99
CA VAL A 185 -9.17 21.30 -2.40
C VAL A 185 -7.82 20.70 -2.00
N LEU A 186 -7.88 19.51 -1.41
CA LEU A 186 -6.72 18.76 -0.93
C LEU A 186 -6.61 17.43 -1.66
N CYS A 187 -5.52 17.20 -2.38
CA CYS A 187 -5.17 15.88 -2.94
C CYS A 187 -4.10 15.24 -2.07
N THR A 188 -4.37 14.09 -1.45
CA THR A 188 -3.49 13.55 -0.40
C THR A 188 -2.47 12.53 -0.91
N GLY A 189 -2.59 12.08 -2.17
CA GLY A 189 -1.97 10.83 -2.59
C GLY A 189 -2.30 9.73 -1.58
N ASP A 190 -1.33 8.87 -1.32
CA ASP A 190 -1.53 7.72 -0.43
C ASP A 190 -1.39 8.07 1.06
N LEU A 191 -1.18 9.35 1.41
CA LEU A 191 -1.27 9.79 2.82
C LEU A 191 -2.69 9.67 3.38
N PHE A 192 -3.72 9.58 2.53
CA PHE A 192 -5.04 9.13 2.96
C PHE A 192 -5.66 8.21 1.90
N ILE A 193 -6.10 7.05 2.35
CA ILE A 193 -6.78 6.01 1.58
C ILE A 193 -7.90 5.42 2.45
N TRP A 194 -8.89 4.76 1.83
CA TRP A 194 -10.06 4.23 2.54
C TRP A 194 -9.83 2.89 3.27
N VAL A 195 -8.63 2.69 3.81
CA VAL A 195 -8.21 1.50 4.56
C VAL A 195 -7.21 1.90 5.64
N ALA A 196 -6.95 1.00 6.60
CA ALA A 196 -5.89 1.21 7.58
C ALA A 196 -4.57 1.60 6.87
N PRO A 197 -3.85 2.63 7.34
CA PRO A 197 -2.64 3.10 6.66
C PRO A 197 -1.66 1.96 6.41
N ASN A 198 -1.17 1.90 5.18
CA ASN A 198 -0.24 0.89 4.73
C ASN A 198 1.17 1.19 5.30
N CYS A 199 1.36 1.11 6.61
CA CYS A 199 2.60 1.48 7.29
C CYS A 199 3.51 0.29 7.58
N GLY A 200 3.05 -0.93 7.35
CA GLY A 200 3.62 -2.15 7.88
C GLY A 200 4.02 -3.19 6.85
N ASN A 201 3.52 -3.09 5.60
CA ASN A 201 3.60 -4.16 4.60
C ASN A 201 4.88 -5.04 4.71
N PRO A 202 4.73 -6.33 5.07
CA PRO A 202 5.84 -7.18 5.48
C PRO A 202 6.81 -7.50 4.33
N GLN A 203 6.46 -7.13 3.10
CA GLN A 203 7.24 -7.40 1.90
C GLN A 203 7.86 -6.14 1.29
N LYS A 204 7.68 -4.96 1.91
CA LYS A 204 8.13 -3.68 1.35
C LYS A 204 9.19 -3.01 2.22
N VAL A 205 9.72 -1.90 1.70
CA VAL A 205 10.75 -1.10 2.36
C VAL A 205 10.17 -0.32 3.55
N GLN A 206 11.05 0.28 4.33
CA GLN A 206 10.72 1.09 5.50
C GLN A 206 9.65 2.17 5.19
N ARG A 207 8.71 2.32 6.12
CA ARG A 207 7.65 3.35 6.08
C ARG A 207 7.64 4.18 7.37
N TYR A 208 6.91 5.30 7.38
CA TYR A 208 7.13 6.40 8.32
C TYR A 208 5.85 6.79 9.08
N PRO A 209 5.34 5.95 9.99
CA PRO A 209 4.04 6.17 10.63
C PRO A 209 4.00 7.42 11.53
N VAL A 210 5.12 7.81 12.15
CA VAL A 210 5.20 9.02 13.00
C VAL A 210 5.06 10.28 12.15
N GLU A 211 5.85 10.36 11.07
CA GLU A 211 5.81 11.46 10.10
C GLU A 211 4.46 11.52 9.38
N TRP A 212 3.88 10.36 9.06
CA TRP A 212 2.57 10.26 8.43
C TRP A 212 1.49 10.86 9.32
N ALA A 213 1.45 10.52 10.62
CA ALA A 213 0.51 11.11 11.54
C ALA A 213 0.65 12.64 11.60
N ALA A 214 1.88 13.16 11.63
CA ALA A 214 2.12 14.61 11.59
C ALA A 214 1.60 15.25 10.30
N ALA A 215 1.79 14.62 9.14
CA ALA A 215 1.26 15.06 7.86
C ALA A 215 -0.27 15.13 7.86
N LEU A 216 -0.93 14.11 8.42
CA LEU A 216 -2.39 14.06 8.57
C LEU A 216 -2.93 15.20 9.44
N ARG A 217 -2.25 15.50 10.56
CA ARG A 217 -2.60 16.64 11.43
C ARG A 217 -2.41 17.98 10.71
N LYS A 218 -1.32 18.13 9.95
CA LYS A 218 -1.05 19.32 9.12
C LYS A 218 -2.15 19.53 8.08
N MET A 219 -2.51 18.50 7.32
CA MET A 219 -3.59 18.54 6.34
C MET A 219 -4.95 18.87 6.97
N ALA A 220 -5.26 18.29 8.13
CA ALA A 220 -6.51 18.55 8.85
C ALA A 220 -6.67 20.03 9.27
N SER A 221 -5.56 20.77 9.42
CA SER A 221 -5.56 22.19 9.80
C SER A 221 -5.94 23.15 8.66
N LEU A 222 -5.93 22.69 7.40
CA LEU A 222 -6.21 23.52 6.23
C LEU A 222 -7.70 23.85 6.07
N ASN A 223 -8.57 23.13 6.79
CA ASN A 223 -10.02 23.19 6.63
C ASN A 223 -10.41 23.00 5.15
N ALA A 224 -9.90 21.97 4.47
CA ALA A 224 -10.29 21.68 3.08
C ALA A 224 -11.80 21.44 2.98
N GLU A 225 -12.45 21.82 1.88
CA GLU A 225 -13.87 21.50 1.62
C GLU A 225 -14.05 20.23 0.77
N LEU A 226 -12.99 19.84 0.06
CA LEU A 226 -12.95 18.65 -0.77
C LEU A 226 -11.58 17.97 -0.62
N LEU A 227 -11.59 16.70 -0.26
CA LEU A 227 -10.42 15.83 -0.21
C LEU A 227 -10.52 14.78 -1.31
N LEU A 228 -9.44 14.64 -2.08
CA LEU A 228 -9.29 13.70 -3.19
C LEU A 228 -8.16 12.72 -2.86
N PRO A 229 -8.48 11.47 -2.47
CA PRO A 229 -7.46 10.52 -2.00
C PRO A 229 -6.74 9.83 -3.15
N GLY A 230 -5.55 9.27 -2.87
CA GLY A 230 -4.83 8.39 -3.80
C GLY A 230 -5.61 7.12 -4.12
N HIS A 231 -6.35 6.57 -3.14
CA HIS A 231 -7.24 5.41 -3.33
C HIS A 231 -8.60 5.61 -2.66
N GLY A 232 -9.65 5.23 -3.38
CA GLY A 232 -11.03 5.27 -2.93
C GLY A 232 -11.76 6.58 -3.21
N LEU A 233 -12.80 6.90 -2.44
CA LEU A 233 -13.78 7.93 -2.83
C LEU A 233 -13.41 9.35 -2.34
N PRO A 234 -13.79 10.41 -3.08
CA PRO A 234 -13.71 11.79 -2.60
C PRO A 234 -14.50 12.00 -1.30
N ILE A 235 -14.04 12.94 -0.48
CA ILE A 235 -14.72 13.34 0.76
C ILE A 235 -15.01 14.83 0.68
N ALA A 236 -16.27 15.21 0.86
CA ALA A 236 -16.71 16.60 0.88
C ALA A 236 -17.13 17.04 2.29
N GLY A 237 -16.85 18.31 2.61
CA GLY A 237 -17.16 18.95 3.88
C GLY A 237 -15.98 18.97 4.84
N ALA A 238 -15.61 20.17 5.29
CA ALA A 238 -14.44 20.38 6.14
C ALA A 238 -14.44 19.59 7.44
N GLU A 239 -15.60 19.40 8.06
CA GLU A 239 -15.70 18.64 9.30
C GLU A 239 -15.45 17.15 9.09
N GLN A 240 -16.03 16.57 8.03
CA GLN A 240 -15.82 15.16 7.66
C GLN A 240 -14.35 14.91 7.33
N ILE A 241 -13.74 15.79 6.54
CA ILE A 241 -12.32 15.73 6.18
C ILE A 241 -11.44 15.80 7.43
N ARG A 242 -11.73 16.74 8.33
CA ARG A 242 -11.02 16.87 9.60
C ARG A 242 -11.14 15.59 10.43
N VAL A 243 -12.33 15.01 10.55
CA VAL A 243 -12.56 13.75 11.29
C VAL A 243 -11.72 12.62 10.71
N VAL A 244 -11.82 12.33 9.42
CA VAL A 244 -11.09 11.19 8.84
C VAL A 244 -9.57 11.34 8.98
N LEU A 245 -9.03 12.55 8.74
CA LEU A 245 -7.59 12.80 8.87
C LEU A 245 -7.12 12.71 10.32
N THR A 246 -7.88 13.28 11.27
CA THR A 246 -7.50 13.29 12.69
C THR A 246 -7.63 11.93 13.36
N GLU A 247 -8.63 11.13 12.98
CA GLU A 247 -8.77 9.75 13.47
C GLU A 247 -7.69 8.84 12.87
N THR A 248 -7.35 8.99 11.59
CA THR A 248 -6.21 8.24 11.00
C THR A 248 -4.88 8.63 11.66
N ALA A 249 -4.69 9.90 12.00
CA ALA A 249 -3.51 10.34 12.75
C ALA A 249 -3.47 9.71 14.15
N GLU A 250 -4.59 9.74 14.89
CA GLU A 250 -4.69 9.13 16.22
C GLU A 250 -4.41 7.62 16.19
N PHE A 251 -4.92 6.92 15.18
CA PHE A 251 -4.65 5.50 14.96
C PHE A 251 -3.14 5.23 14.90
N LEU A 252 -2.40 5.98 14.08
CA LEU A 252 -0.96 5.83 13.93
C LEU A 252 -0.17 6.27 15.17
N GLU A 253 -0.54 7.40 15.77
CA GLU A 253 0.06 7.92 17.01
C GLU A 253 -0.04 6.90 18.14
N SER A 254 -1.19 6.24 18.28
CA SER A 254 -1.42 5.22 19.29
C SER A 254 -0.54 3.99 19.09
N LEU A 255 -0.48 3.44 17.86
CA LEU A 255 0.39 2.30 17.55
C LEU A 255 1.87 2.65 17.77
N CYS A 256 2.31 3.84 17.37
CA CYS A 256 3.66 4.32 17.60
C CYS A 256 3.99 4.43 19.09
N THR A 257 3.10 5.06 19.86
CA THR A 257 3.29 5.29 21.30
C THR A 257 3.38 3.96 22.05
N GLN A 258 2.40 3.08 21.88
CA GLN A 258 2.38 1.77 22.55
C GLN A 258 3.62 0.94 22.21
N THR A 259 4.00 0.91 20.93
CA THR A 259 5.18 0.16 20.47
C THR A 259 6.46 0.70 21.11
N LEU A 260 6.69 2.02 21.05
CA LEU A 260 7.89 2.64 21.58
C LEU A 260 7.97 2.56 23.11
N GLU A 261 6.85 2.64 23.82
CA GLU A 261 6.79 2.44 25.26
C GLU A 261 7.27 1.03 25.65
N LEU A 262 6.77 -0.01 24.96
CA LEU A 262 7.20 -1.39 25.20
C LEU A 262 8.66 -1.63 24.81
N MET A 263 9.12 -1.06 23.69
CA MET A 263 10.54 -1.11 23.31
C MET A 263 11.44 -0.49 24.38
N ASN A 264 11.06 0.68 24.90
CA ASN A 264 11.81 1.37 25.97
C ASN A 264 11.76 0.61 27.30
N ALA A 265 10.71 -0.18 27.54
CA ALA A 265 10.63 -1.09 28.68
C ALA A 265 11.47 -2.36 28.52
N GLY A 266 12.09 -2.58 27.35
CA GLY A 266 12.90 -3.76 27.05
C GLY A 266 12.10 -5.02 26.70
N ALA A 267 10.83 -4.86 26.33
CA ALA A 267 10.00 -5.97 25.86
C ALA A 267 10.54 -6.55 24.54
N ARG A 268 10.26 -7.83 24.30
CA ARG A 268 10.62 -8.51 23.05
C ARG A 268 9.58 -8.25 21.98
N LEU A 269 9.97 -8.33 20.70
CA LEU A 269 9.03 -8.16 19.59
C LEU A 269 7.81 -9.11 19.69
N ASP A 270 8.02 -10.33 20.19
CA ASP A 270 6.95 -11.29 20.46
C ASP A 270 5.87 -10.73 21.41
N GLU A 271 6.24 -10.00 22.46
CA GLU A 271 5.26 -9.36 23.33
C GLU A 271 4.50 -8.26 22.59
N LEU A 272 5.24 -7.38 21.90
CA LEU A 272 4.68 -6.23 21.18
C LEU A 272 3.57 -6.63 20.19
N ILE A 273 3.83 -7.63 19.33
CA ILE A 273 2.87 -8.04 18.29
C ILE A 273 1.60 -8.69 18.86
N HIS A 274 1.63 -9.15 20.12
CA HIS A 274 0.47 -9.75 20.78
C HIS A 274 -0.25 -8.79 21.75
N THR A 275 0.34 -7.63 22.07
CA THR A 275 -0.25 -6.67 23.04
C THR A 275 -0.60 -5.31 22.45
N VAL A 276 0.12 -4.84 21.43
CA VAL A 276 -0.18 -3.55 20.78
C VAL A 276 -1.44 -3.69 19.94
N THR A 277 -2.43 -2.85 20.20
CA THR A 277 -3.70 -2.87 19.47
C THR A 277 -4.17 -1.46 19.10
N PRO A 278 -4.88 -1.28 17.97
CA PRO A 278 -5.50 0.00 17.65
C PRO A 278 -6.47 0.49 18.74
N PRO A 279 -6.72 1.81 18.85
CA PRO A 279 -7.75 2.33 19.74
C PRO A 279 -9.11 1.69 19.44
N ALA A 280 -9.75 1.11 20.46
CA ALA A 280 -11.00 0.35 20.30
C ALA A 280 -12.16 1.14 19.67
N HIS A 281 -12.19 2.47 19.82
CA HIS A 281 -13.22 3.32 19.22
C HIS A 281 -12.98 3.59 17.72
N LEU A 282 -11.81 3.21 17.19
CA LEU A 282 -11.42 3.39 15.79
C LEU A 282 -11.52 2.09 14.97
N THR A 283 -11.64 0.92 15.61
CA THR A 283 -11.58 -0.39 14.92
C THR A 283 -12.72 -0.61 13.93
N ASP A 284 -13.87 0.02 14.16
CA ASP A 284 -15.06 -0.11 13.31
C ASP A 284 -15.17 1.01 12.27
N ARG A 285 -14.17 1.91 12.19
CA ARG A 285 -14.18 3.01 11.21
C ARG A 285 -14.01 2.46 9.80
N PRO A 286 -14.88 2.80 8.84
CA PRO A 286 -14.78 2.27 7.47
C PRO A 286 -13.46 2.55 6.77
N TRP A 287 -12.81 3.69 7.07
CA TRP A 287 -11.52 4.10 6.50
C TRP A 287 -10.30 3.59 7.28
N LEU A 288 -10.49 2.79 8.33
CA LEU A 288 -9.40 2.18 9.12
C LEU A 288 -9.50 0.65 9.16
N GLN A 289 -10.27 0.05 8.25
CA GLN A 289 -10.37 -1.40 8.16
C GLN A 289 -9.05 -1.99 7.62
N PRO A 290 -8.53 -3.09 8.20
CA PRO A 290 -7.27 -3.71 7.83
C PRO A 290 -7.42 -4.62 6.60
N THR A 291 -7.98 -4.10 5.50
CA THR A 291 -8.28 -4.88 4.29
C THR A 291 -7.12 -4.90 3.30
N TYR A 292 -6.20 -3.94 3.38
CA TYR A 292 -4.96 -3.94 2.61
C TYR A 292 -3.76 -4.33 3.48
N ASP A 293 -3.47 -3.52 4.50
CA ASP A 293 -2.40 -3.74 5.48
C ASP A 293 -2.98 -4.10 6.86
N ASP A 294 -2.14 -4.52 7.78
CA ASP A 294 -2.54 -4.94 9.14
C ASP A 294 -1.85 -4.09 10.23
N PRO A 295 -2.56 -3.68 11.30
CA PRO A 295 -1.94 -3.00 12.45
C PRO A 295 -0.73 -3.72 13.03
N GLU A 296 -0.75 -5.06 13.08
CA GLU A 296 0.37 -5.88 13.58
C GLU A 296 1.63 -5.64 12.73
N PHE A 297 1.48 -5.41 11.42
CA PHE A 297 2.61 -5.12 10.54
C PHE A 297 3.22 -3.73 10.81
N VAL A 298 2.44 -2.77 11.29
CA VAL A 298 2.96 -1.45 11.68
C VAL A 298 3.92 -1.58 12.86
N VAL A 299 3.63 -2.48 13.80
CA VAL A 299 4.51 -2.80 14.94
C VAL A 299 5.84 -3.36 14.45
N HIS A 300 5.82 -4.30 13.51
CA HIS A 300 7.05 -4.82 12.88
C HIS A 300 7.85 -3.72 12.17
N ASN A 301 7.19 -2.82 11.45
CA ASN A 301 7.87 -1.71 10.76
C ASN A 301 8.51 -0.71 11.74
N LEU A 302 7.85 -0.41 12.85
CA LEU A 302 8.40 0.42 13.92
C LEU A 302 9.59 -0.24 14.60
N TRP A 303 9.49 -1.54 14.90
CA TRP A 303 10.60 -2.32 15.43
C TRP A 303 11.82 -2.26 14.50
N ARG A 304 11.60 -2.47 13.20
CA ARG A 304 12.66 -2.36 12.19
C ARG A 304 13.29 -0.97 12.16
N LEU A 305 12.47 0.07 12.21
CA LEU A 305 12.91 1.47 12.14
C LEU A 305 13.84 1.85 13.30
N TYR A 306 13.46 1.49 14.53
CA TYR A 306 14.12 1.96 15.75
C TYR A 306 15.05 0.92 16.39
N GLY A 307 14.71 -0.37 16.30
CA GLY A 307 15.41 -1.49 16.94
C GLY A 307 16.24 -2.35 15.99
N GLY A 308 16.09 -2.18 14.68
CA GLY A 308 16.72 -3.05 13.68
C GLY A 308 15.96 -4.36 13.48
N TRP A 309 16.65 -5.41 13.01
CA TRP A 309 15.99 -6.66 12.60
C TRP A 309 15.84 -7.71 13.71
N TYR A 310 16.65 -7.63 14.76
CA TYR A 310 16.70 -8.65 15.81
C TYR A 310 15.49 -8.53 16.74
N ASP A 311 14.78 -9.62 17.00
CA ASP A 311 13.49 -9.66 17.73
C ASP A 311 13.61 -9.73 19.27
N GLY A 312 14.82 -9.86 19.80
CA GLY A 312 15.11 -10.04 21.23
C GLY A 312 15.17 -11.49 21.72
N ASN A 313 14.98 -12.48 20.84
CA ASN A 313 15.12 -13.91 21.13
C ASN A 313 16.54 -14.41 20.75
N PRO A 314 17.41 -14.81 21.69
CA PRO A 314 18.78 -15.21 21.35
C PRO A 314 18.88 -16.36 20.33
N ALA A 315 17.87 -17.22 20.24
CA ALA A 315 17.83 -18.33 19.30
C ALA A 315 17.72 -17.88 17.82
N THR A 316 17.20 -16.67 17.56
CA THR A 316 16.97 -16.14 16.20
C THR A 316 18.07 -15.17 15.75
N LEU A 317 19.06 -14.86 16.61
CA LEU A 317 20.16 -13.95 16.25
C LEU A 317 21.12 -14.58 15.22
N LYS A 318 21.39 -15.88 15.36
CA LYS A 318 22.21 -16.70 14.46
C LYS A 318 21.60 -18.10 14.39
N PRO A 319 20.40 -18.24 13.79
CA PRO A 319 19.66 -19.49 13.84
C PRO A 319 20.39 -20.58 13.05
N ALA A 320 20.18 -21.83 13.44
CA ALA A 320 20.48 -22.98 12.60
C ALA A 320 19.60 -22.95 11.33
N PRO A 321 19.97 -23.68 10.26
CA PRO A 321 19.07 -23.86 9.12
C PRO A 321 17.70 -24.38 9.56
N GLU A 322 16.62 -23.80 9.05
CA GLU A 322 15.26 -24.11 9.51
C GLU A 322 14.90 -25.59 9.32
N ALA A 323 15.38 -26.22 8.24
CA ALA A 323 15.18 -27.64 7.98
C ALA A 323 15.88 -28.55 9.03
N GLU A 324 17.05 -28.15 9.54
CA GLU A 324 17.74 -28.91 10.60
C GLU A 324 16.99 -28.81 11.93
N LEU A 325 16.53 -27.60 12.29
CA LEU A 325 15.69 -27.41 13.47
C LEU A 325 14.36 -28.17 13.34
N ALA A 326 13.73 -28.12 12.19
CA ALA A 326 12.49 -28.84 11.92
C ALA A 326 12.66 -30.36 12.04
N GLN A 327 13.75 -30.91 11.52
CA GLN A 327 14.07 -32.33 11.65
C GLN A 327 14.27 -32.72 13.12
N GLU A 328 15.04 -31.95 13.89
CA GLU A 328 15.27 -32.24 15.31
C GLU A 328 13.95 -32.22 16.10
N ILE A 329 13.08 -31.23 15.86
CA ILE A 329 11.76 -31.16 16.50
C ILE A 329 10.88 -32.36 16.08
N ALA A 330 10.93 -32.76 14.81
CA ALA A 330 10.20 -33.93 14.33
C ALA A 330 10.69 -35.21 15.01
N ASP A 331 12.00 -35.42 15.14
CA ASP A 331 12.57 -36.60 15.79
C ASP A 331 12.17 -36.68 17.27
N LEU A 332 12.19 -35.55 17.99
CA LEU A 332 11.72 -35.45 19.36
C LEU A 332 10.21 -35.77 19.50
N ALA A 333 9.41 -35.39 18.51
CA ALA A 333 7.97 -35.60 18.50
C ALA A 333 7.54 -37.01 18.02
N GLY A 334 8.47 -37.82 17.50
CA GLY A 334 8.17 -39.14 16.93
C GLY A 334 7.87 -39.15 15.43
N GLY A 335 8.27 -38.09 14.71
CA GLY A 335 8.26 -37.98 13.26
C GLY A 335 7.47 -36.77 12.72
N ALA A 336 7.78 -36.37 11.48
CA ALA A 336 7.13 -35.22 10.83
C ALA A 336 5.60 -35.40 10.65
N SER A 337 5.14 -36.64 10.48
CA SER A 337 3.71 -36.96 10.40
C SER A 337 2.94 -36.69 11.69
N VAL A 338 3.61 -36.79 12.86
CA VAL A 338 3.03 -36.43 14.16
C VAL A 338 2.81 -34.93 14.24
N LEU A 339 3.79 -34.13 13.79
CA LEU A 339 3.67 -32.68 13.71
C LEU A 339 2.54 -32.26 12.77
N ALA A 340 2.46 -32.87 11.58
CA ALA A 340 1.39 -32.60 10.62
C ALA A 340 0.01 -32.96 11.19
N THR A 341 -0.14 -34.13 11.79
CA THR A 341 -1.40 -34.54 12.42
C THR A 341 -1.82 -33.54 13.50
N ARG A 342 -0.87 -33.12 14.35
CA ARG A 342 -1.14 -32.14 15.39
C ARG A 342 -1.51 -30.76 14.82
N ALA A 343 -0.89 -30.36 13.71
CA ALA A 343 -1.25 -29.13 13.00
C ALA A 343 -2.71 -29.16 12.53
N ALA A 344 -3.16 -30.28 11.95
CA ALA A 344 -4.54 -30.45 11.52
C ALA A 344 -5.53 -30.40 12.70
N GLU A 345 -5.23 -31.08 13.81
CA GLU A 345 -6.04 -31.04 15.04
C GLU A 345 -6.17 -29.62 15.60
N LEU A 346 -5.06 -28.88 15.69
CA LEU A 346 -5.07 -27.50 16.17
C LEU A 346 -5.87 -26.59 15.24
N SER A 347 -5.71 -26.74 13.92
CA SER A 347 -6.49 -25.97 12.96
C SER A 347 -7.98 -26.27 13.07
N ALA A 348 -8.37 -27.55 13.25
CA ALA A 348 -9.76 -27.93 13.49
C ALA A 348 -10.32 -27.37 14.81
N ALA A 349 -9.47 -27.13 15.80
CA ALA A 349 -9.82 -26.50 17.08
C ALA A 349 -9.83 -24.97 17.05
N GLY A 350 -9.48 -24.33 15.92
CA GLY A 350 -9.41 -22.86 15.78
C GLY A 350 -8.04 -22.25 16.11
N GLU A 351 -7.05 -23.05 16.48
CA GLU A 351 -5.71 -22.61 16.89
C GLU A 351 -4.77 -22.45 15.67
N HIS A 352 -5.19 -21.64 14.70
CA HIS A 352 -4.60 -21.61 13.36
C HIS A 352 -3.16 -21.06 13.30
N ARG A 353 -2.80 -20.08 14.16
CA ARG A 353 -1.44 -19.52 14.19
C ARG A 353 -0.44 -20.62 14.58
N LEU A 354 -0.74 -21.35 15.66
CA LEU A 354 0.09 -22.48 16.12
C LEU A 354 0.07 -23.65 15.15
N ALA A 355 -1.08 -23.98 14.56
CA ALA A 355 -1.18 -24.98 13.50
C ALA A 355 -0.23 -24.67 12.33
N GLY A 356 -0.14 -23.39 11.92
CA GLY A 356 0.77 -22.95 10.87
C GLY A 356 2.24 -23.24 11.18
N HIS A 357 2.69 -23.01 12.42
CA HIS A 357 4.06 -23.34 12.83
C HIS A 357 4.34 -24.84 12.71
N LEU A 358 3.44 -25.70 13.22
CA LEU A 358 3.65 -27.14 13.16
C LEU A 358 3.56 -27.69 11.72
N ALA A 359 2.68 -27.13 10.90
CA ALA A 359 2.58 -27.49 9.48
C ALA A 359 3.85 -27.11 8.69
N GLU A 360 4.44 -25.94 8.98
CA GLU A 360 5.70 -25.51 8.37
C GLU A 360 6.86 -26.44 8.76
N LEU A 361 7.02 -26.70 10.06
CA LEU A 361 8.06 -27.59 10.57
C LEU A 361 7.91 -29.01 9.99
N ALA A 362 6.69 -29.53 9.91
CA ALA A 362 6.45 -30.85 9.31
C ALA A 362 6.90 -30.89 7.84
N ALA A 363 6.55 -29.89 7.03
CA ALA A 363 6.93 -29.82 5.63
C ALA A 363 8.44 -29.63 5.43
N LEU A 364 9.10 -28.83 6.28
CA LEU A 364 10.55 -28.67 6.25
C LEU A 364 11.31 -29.95 6.62
N ALA A 365 10.79 -30.73 7.59
CA ALA A 365 11.37 -32.01 8.00
C ALA A 365 11.15 -33.14 6.97
N ALA A 366 10.06 -33.06 6.18
CA ALA A 366 9.71 -34.07 5.19
C ALA A 366 9.30 -33.43 3.84
N PRO A 367 10.23 -32.77 3.13
CA PRO A 367 9.93 -31.88 2.00
C PRO A 367 9.43 -32.59 0.73
N ALA A 368 9.48 -33.92 0.71
CA ALA A 368 9.00 -34.74 -0.40
C ALA A 368 7.72 -35.52 -0.06
N ASP A 369 7.18 -35.40 1.16
CA ASP A 369 6.00 -36.16 1.58
C ASP A 369 4.69 -35.48 1.12
N PRO A 370 3.94 -36.07 0.16
CA PRO A 370 2.73 -35.44 -0.36
C PRO A 370 1.61 -35.30 0.68
N GLY A 371 1.55 -36.20 1.67
CA GLY A 371 0.53 -36.18 2.72
C GLY A 371 0.76 -35.03 3.70
N ILE A 372 2.01 -34.78 4.07
CA ILE A 372 2.37 -33.63 4.91
C ILE A 372 2.12 -32.31 4.18
N HIS A 373 2.46 -32.25 2.89
CA HIS A 373 2.16 -31.07 2.07
C HIS A 373 0.65 -30.84 1.88
N ALA A 374 -0.17 -31.90 1.83
CA ALA A 374 -1.63 -31.75 1.82
C ALA A 374 -2.14 -31.07 3.10
N VAL A 375 -1.62 -31.45 4.28
CA VAL A 375 -1.97 -30.79 5.55
C VAL A 375 -1.50 -29.34 5.57
N ARG A 376 -0.26 -29.05 5.18
CA ARG A 376 0.26 -27.68 5.10
C ARG A 376 -0.60 -26.81 4.16
N ALA A 377 -0.99 -27.37 3.02
CA ALA A 377 -1.87 -26.69 2.07
C ALA A 377 -3.22 -26.30 2.68
N GLU A 378 -3.83 -27.22 3.44
CA GLU A 378 -5.12 -26.98 4.10
C GLU A 378 -5.01 -25.93 5.20
N VAL A 379 -4.02 -26.06 6.10
CA VAL A 379 -3.81 -25.12 7.21
C VAL A 379 -3.63 -23.68 6.69
N PHE A 380 -2.76 -23.47 5.71
CA PHE A 380 -2.55 -22.12 5.16
C PHE A 380 -3.72 -21.64 4.30
N ALA A 381 -4.49 -22.53 3.66
CA ALA A 381 -5.72 -22.14 2.96
C ALA A 381 -6.80 -21.65 3.94
N ILE A 382 -6.95 -22.30 5.09
CA ILE A 382 -7.86 -21.86 6.17
C ILE A 382 -7.41 -20.49 6.69
N ARG A 383 -6.13 -20.33 7.02
CA ARG A 383 -5.58 -19.03 7.46
C ARG A 383 -5.88 -17.94 6.43
N ALA A 384 -5.59 -18.18 5.15
CA ALA A 384 -5.92 -17.23 4.09
C ALA A 384 -7.41 -16.84 4.00
N GLY A 385 -8.33 -17.72 4.41
CA GLY A 385 -9.77 -17.43 4.42
C GLY A 385 -10.24 -16.63 5.63
N LEU A 386 -9.45 -16.58 6.71
CA LEU A 386 -9.76 -15.86 7.95
C LEU A 386 -9.19 -14.45 7.98
N GLU A 387 -8.13 -14.19 7.23
CA GLU A 387 -7.46 -12.90 7.19
C GLU A 387 -8.26 -11.84 6.42
N LEU A 388 -8.29 -10.61 6.94
CA LEU A 388 -8.86 -9.46 6.24
C LEU A 388 -7.84 -8.82 5.27
N SER A 389 -6.59 -8.70 5.70
CA SER A 389 -5.53 -8.03 4.94
C SER A 389 -5.18 -8.80 3.66
N LEU A 390 -5.18 -8.09 2.53
CA LEU A 390 -4.69 -8.60 1.26
C LEU A 390 -3.26 -9.16 1.36
N MET A 391 -2.39 -8.56 2.20
CA MET A 391 -1.01 -9.02 2.40
C MET A 391 -1.00 -10.43 3.01
N SER A 392 -1.69 -10.61 4.14
CA SER A 392 -1.78 -11.91 4.83
C SER A 392 -2.42 -12.97 3.94
N GLN A 393 -3.52 -12.62 3.26
CA GLN A 393 -4.19 -13.53 2.34
C GLN A 393 -3.26 -14.00 1.22
N GLY A 394 -2.52 -13.08 0.58
CA GLY A 394 -1.60 -13.41 -0.52
C GLY A 394 -0.48 -14.35 -0.08
N VAL A 395 0.14 -14.05 1.07
CA VAL A 395 1.23 -14.87 1.64
C VAL A 395 0.74 -16.29 1.99
N PHE A 396 -0.40 -16.42 2.66
CA PHE A 396 -0.92 -17.74 3.02
C PHE A 396 -1.45 -18.52 1.82
N LYS A 397 -2.11 -17.88 0.85
CA LYS A 397 -2.52 -18.53 -0.41
C LYS A 397 -1.31 -19.08 -1.17
N TRP A 398 -0.22 -18.33 -1.20
CA TRP A 398 1.02 -18.76 -1.84
C TRP A 398 1.59 -20.02 -1.17
N ALA A 399 1.76 -20.01 0.15
CA ALA A 399 2.25 -21.18 0.90
C ALA A 399 1.36 -22.42 0.68
N ALA A 400 0.04 -22.21 0.62
CA ALA A 400 -0.89 -23.28 0.31
C ALA A 400 -0.69 -23.84 -1.11
N GLN A 401 -0.52 -22.98 -2.11
CA GLN A 401 -0.31 -23.37 -3.51
C GLN A 401 1.03 -24.09 -3.73
N GLU A 402 2.11 -23.64 -3.08
CA GLU A 402 3.41 -24.34 -3.12
C GLU A 402 3.26 -25.79 -2.66
N SER A 403 2.55 -26.01 -1.55
CA SER A 403 2.35 -27.35 -1.00
C SER A 403 1.42 -28.20 -1.87
N ARG A 404 0.36 -27.60 -2.46
CA ARG A 404 -0.53 -28.34 -3.39
C ARG A 404 0.22 -28.92 -4.58
N LYS A 405 1.18 -28.19 -5.15
CA LYS A 405 2.00 -28.72 -6.26
C LYS A 405 2.72 -30.02 -5.89
N ILE A 406 3.21 -30.13 -4.66
CA ILE A 406 3.90 -31.33 -4.16
C ILE A 406 2.87 -32.42 -3.82
N ALA A 407 1.77 -32.06 -3.16
CA ALA A 407 0.71 -33.00 -2.78
C ALA A 407 0.04 -33.66 -4.00
N ASP A 408 -0.14 -32.91 -5.09
CA ASP A 408 -0.80 -33.35 -6.32
C ASP A 408 0.17 -33.97 -7.33
N SER A 409 1.47 -34.01 -7.03
CA SER A 409 2.46 -34.60 -7.92
C SER A 409 2.22 -36.13 -8.04
N PRO A 410 2.33 -36.72 -9.25
CA PRO A 410 2.18 -38.16 -9.43
C PRO A 410 3.16 -38.90 -8.52
N LYS A 411 2.70 -39.99 -7.89
CA LYS A 411 3.61 -40.92 -7.21
C LYS A 411 4.37 -41.68 -8.30
N ASP A 412 5.67 -41.43 -8.42
CA ASP A 412 6.58 -42.23 -9.25
C ASP A 412 6.64 -43.70 -8.79
#